data_AF-A0A3C1VTQ1-F1
#
_entry.id   AF-A0A3C1VTQ1-F1
#
_cell.length_a   1.000
_cell.length_b   1.000
_cell.length_c   1.000
_cell.angle_alpha   90.00
_cell.angle_beta   90.00
_cell.angle_gamma   90.00
#
_symmetry.space_group_name_H-M   'P 1'
#
loop_
_entity.id
_entity.type
_entity.pdbx_description
1 polymer ?
#
loop_
_entity_poly.entity_id
_entity_poly.type
_entity_poly.pdbx_seq_one_letter_code
_entity_poly.pdbx_strand_id
1 'polypeptide(L)' 'MSEQNTAVQVKILDKEYQVNCPPSDQEALIKSARYLDENMRKIKGRGNIH' A
#
# COMPACT_ATOMS: atom_id res chain seq x y z
N MET A 1 -8.32 8.99 24.33
CA MET A 1 -8.78 9.27 22.95
C MET A 1 -8.91 7.93 22.26
N SER A 2 -10.09 7.59 21.75
CA SER A 2 -10.30 6.33 21.05
C SER A 2 -9.88 6.53 19.60
N GLU A 3 -8.67 6.10 19.25
CA GLU A 3 -8.25 5.97 17.85
C GLU A 3 -9.16 4.94 17.18
N GLN A 4 -10.22 5.43 16.52
CA GLN A 4 -11.11 4.60 15.73
C GLN A 4 -10.33 4.12 14.51
N ASN A 5 -9.95 2.84 14.53
CA ASN A 5 -9.35 2.20 13.36
C ASN A 5 -10.38 2.14 12.24
N THR A 6 -10.09 2.80 11.14
CA THR A 6 -10.87 2.69 9.91
C THR A 6 -10.21 1.68 8.99
N ALA A 7 -11.04 0.89 8.30
CA ALA A 7 -10.54 -0.02 7.28
C ALA A 7 -10.19 0.78 6.02
N VAL A 8 -8.91 0.80 5.68
CA VAL A 8 -8.36 1.47 4.50
C VAL A 8 -8.00 0.41 3.46
N GLN A 9 -8.53 0.56 2.25
CA GLN A 9 -8.18 -0.31 1.13
C GLN A 9 -7.07 0.33 0.30
N VAL A 10 -6.01 -0.44 0.05
CA VAL A 10 -4.88 -0.04 -0.79
C VAL A 10 -4.60 -1.10 -1.85
N LYS A 11 -4.20 -0.66 -3.04
CA LYS A 11 -3.87 -1.55 -4.17
C LYS A 11 -2.36 -1.55 -4.40
N ILE A 12 -1.74 -2.72 -4.36
CA ILE A 12 -0.29 -2.92 -4.51
C ILE A 12 -0.06 -4.07 -5.49
N LEU A 13 0.64 -3.81 -6.59
CA LEU A 13 0.98 -4.79 -7.64
C LEU A 13 -0.25 -5.56 -8.15
N ASP A 14 -1.35 -4.85 -8.40
CA ASP A 14 -2.65 -5.41 -8.79
C ASP A 14 -3.35 -6.32 -7.77
N LYS A 15 -2.84 -6.38 -6.54
CA LYS A 15 -3.53 -6.99 -5.40
C LYS A 15 -4.15 -5.92 -4.51
N GLU A 16 -5.34 -6.21 -4.01
CA GLU A 16 -6.06 -5.35 -3.07
C GLU A 16 -5.80 -5.84 -1.64
N TYR A 17 -5.48 -4.89 -0.76
CA TYR A 17 -5.19 -5.12 0.64
C TYR A 17 -6.07 -4.22 1.50
N GLN A 18 -6.68 -4.79 2.53
CA GLN A 18 -7.42 -4.04 3.53
C GLN A 18 -6.63 -3.97 4.82
N VAL A 19 -6.38 -2.76 5.31
CA VAL A 19 -5.59 -2.51 6.53
C VAL A 19 -6.43 -1.66 7.47
N ASN A 20 -6.53 -2.10 8.72
CA ASN A 20 -7.18 -1.30 9.77
C ASN A 20 -6.13 -0.36 10.35
N CYS A 21 -6.29 0.95 10.19
CA CYS A 21 -5.40 1.96 10.76
C CYS A 21 -6.19 3.16 11.28
N PRO A 22 -5.64 3.93 12.23
CA PRO A 22 -6.24 5.18 12.65
C PRO A 22 -6.15 6.24 11.53
N PRO A 23 -7.03 7.25 11.54
CA PRO A 23 -7.05 8.30 10.52
C PRO A 23 -5.74 9.11 10.46
N SER A 24 -5.01 9.23 11.57
CA SER A 24 -3.70 9.91 11.61
C SER A 24 -2.64 9.20 10.76
N ASP A 25 -2.73 7.87 10.65
CA ASP A 25 -1.73 7.06 9.93
C ASP A 25 -2.17 6.69 8.51
N GLN A 26 -3.42 6.99 8.15
CA GLN A 26 -3.97 6.69 6.83
C GLN A 26 -3.11 7.29 5.70
N GLU A 27 -2.66 8.54 5.86
CA GLU A 27 -1.84 9.20 4.85
C GLU A 27 -0.47 8.51 4.69
N ALA A 28 0.15 8.12 5.81
CA ALA A 28 1.43 7.40 5.82
C ALA A 28 1.29 6.01 5.19
N LEU A 29 0.18 5.31 5.47
CA LEU A 29 -0.13 4.01 4.87
C LEU A 29 -0.27 4.13 3.35
N ILE A 30 -1.03 5.13 2.86
CA ILE A 30 -1.22 5.37 1.42
C ILE A 30 0.12 5.66 0.73
N LYS A 31 0.95 6.53 1.34
CA LYS A 31 2.31 6.83 0.81
C LYS A 31 3.17 5.57 0.75
N SER A 32 3.15 4.75 1.79
CA SER A 32 3.92 3.50 1.86
C SER A 32 3.44 2.47 0.85
N ALA A 33 2.12 2.33 0.69
CA ALA A 33 1.53 1.44 -0.31
C ALA A 33 1.93 1.84 -1.74
N ARG A 34 1.90 3.15 -2.05
CA ARG A 34 2.37 3.67 -3.35
C ARG A 34 3.85 3.39 -3.57
N TYR A 35 4.68 3.68 -2.57
CA TYR A 35 6.12 3.41 -2.64
C TYR A 35 6.41 1.93 -2.90
N LEU A 36 5.71 1.03 -2.21
CA LEU A 36 5.85 -0.41 -2.40
C LEU A 36 5.39 -0.85 -3.80
N ASP A 37 4.25 -0.35 -4.30
CA ASP A 37 3.75 -0.63 -5.64
C ASP A 37 4.77 -0.23 -6.72
N GLU A 38 5.33 0.99 -6.63
CA GLU A 38 6.35 1.46 -7.56
C GLU A 38 7.60 0.57 -7.57
N ASN A 39 8.07 0.15 -6.39
CA ASN A 39 9.22 -0.76 -6.28
C ASN A 39 8.92 -2.13 -6.87
N MET A 40 7.74 -2.69 -6.58
CA MET A 40 7.32 -3.98 -7.10
C MET A 40 7.15 -3.96 -8.62
N ARG A 41 6.62 -2.87 -9.19
CA ARG A 41 6.54 -2.69 -10.65
C ARG A 41 7.93 -2.63 -11.28
N LYS A 42 8.90 -1.94 -10.67
CA LYS A 42 10.29 -1.89 -11.13
C LYS A 42 10.93 -3.29 -11.13
N ILE A 43 10.72 -4.07 -10.08
CA ILE A 43 11.23 -5.45 -9.98
C ILE A 43 10.57 -6.34 -11.04
N LYS A 44 9.25 -6.27 -11.20
CA LYS A 44 8.50 -7.02 -12.23
C LYS A 44 8.97 -6.69 -13.65
N GLY A 45 9.26 -5.42 -13.92
CA GLY A 45 9.80 -4.97 -15.21
C GLY A 45 11.23 -5.48 -15.47
N ARG A 46 12.07 -5.58 -14.43
CA ARG A 46 13.44 -6.12 -14.54
C ARG A 46 13.49 -7.64 -14.61
N GLY A 47 12.50 -8.34 -14.07
CA GLY A 47 12.45 -9.81 -14.05
C GLY A 47 12.01 -10.45 -15.37
N ASN A 48 11.64 -9.67 -16.39
CA ASN A 48 11.18 -10.15 -17.69
C ASN A 48 12.23 -9.91 -18.78
N ILE A 49 13.49 -10.20 -18.48
CA ILE A 49 14.58 -10.23 -19.45
C ILE A 49 14.79 -11.72 -19.78
N HIS A 50 14.30 -12.13 -20.95
CA HIS A 50 14.55 -13.43 -21.57
C HIS A 50 16.00 -13.52 -22.06
#